data_AF-A0A1I7E7B2-F1
#
_entry.id   AF-A0A1I7E7B2-F1
#
_cell.length_a   1.000
_cell.length_b   1.000
_cell.length_c   1.000
_cell.angle_alpha   90.00
_cell.angle_beta   90.00
_cell.angle_gamma   90.00
#
_symmetry.space_group_name_H-M   'P 1'
#
loop_
_entity.id
_entity.type
_entity.pdbx_description
1 polymer ?
#
loop_
_entity_poly.entity_id
_entity_poly.type
_entity_poly.pdbx_seq_one_letter_code
_entity_poly.pdbx_strand_id
1 'polypeptide(L)'
;MRRTGPVRCLTAILLASSFSSSALAAANNDPDWPCIQRKVPELSLGQIWNGPDLPEASKDWSNDEDISDRVKELAARRLPLPEAQKEIKEFAATLPPEKLEPQLTMLVQGLFDHMNAERSHVISGIARYAHKQLEMATALRKESSDVDALRNKPDADQNEVTKRTDQLTWQTRVFEERVQSLTYVCEVPTLIEQRLYQLAKTVAETLPKK
;
A
#
# COMPACT_ATOMS: atom_id res chain seq x y z
N MET A 1 52.35 63.31 15.45
CA MET A 1 50.88 63.34 15.25
C MET A 1 50.57 62.44 14.05
N ARG A 2 50.27 61.13 14.16
CA ARG A 2 49.03 60.47 14.62
C ARG A 2 47.75 61.21 14.22
N ARG A 3 47.06 60.72 13.18
CA ARG A 3 45.69 60.19 13.29
C ARG A 3 45.29 59.39 12.04
N THR A 4 44.73 58.22 12.31
CA THR A 4 44.24 57.18 11.42
C THR A 4 42.72 57.26 11.25
N GLY A 5 42.24 56.94 10.04
CA GLY A 5 40.91 56.40 9.70
C GLY A 5 39.76 57.39 9.45
N PRO A 6 38.57 56.92 8.97
CA PRO A 6 38.24 55.55 8.51
C PRO A 6 37.26 55.48 7.28
N VAL A 7 36.84 54.25 6.93
CA VAL A 7 35.47 53.83 6.48
C VAL A 7 35.23 53.42 5.00
N ARG A 8 35.00 52.08 4.85
CA ARG A 8 34.04 51.32 3.98
C ARG A 8 34.23 51.32 2.45
N CYS A 9 33.94 50.25 1.69
CA CYS A 9 32.89 49.24 1.84
C CYS A 9 33.34 47.88 1.25
N LEU A 10 32.95 46.79 1.91
CA LEU A 10 33.00 45.42 1.40
C LEU A 10 31.95 45.22 0.29
N THR A 11 32.32 44.47 -0.75
CA THR A 11 31.36 43.70 -1.56
C THR A 11 32.00 42.36 -1.90
N ALA A 12 31.75 41.37 -1.04
CA ALA A 12 31.97 39.96 -1.35
C ALA A 12 30.73 39.44 -2.09
N ILE A 13 30.89 39.13 -3.38
CA ILE A 13 29.84 38.48 -4.18
C ILE A 13 29.90 36.98 -3.85
N LEU A 14 29.01 36.53 -2.97
CA LEU A 14 28.74 35.12 -2.71
C LEU A 14 27.86 34.58 -3.84
N LEU A 15 28.43 33.77 -4.73
CA LEU A 15 27.67 32.91 -5.64
C LEU A 15 26.90 31.88 -4.80
N ALA A 16 25.58 32.03 -4.72
CA ALA A 16 24.69 31.01 -4.19
C ALA A 16 24.55 29.89 -5.24
N SER A 17 25.37 28.85 -5.10
CA SER A 17 25.21 27.60 -5.83
C SER A 17 23.95 26.89 -5.33
N SER A 18 22.86 26.96 -6.09
CA SER A 18 21.68 26.14 -5.88
C SER A 18 22.06 24.67 -6.06
N PHE A 19 22.31 23.97 -4.96
CA PHE A 19 22.35 22.51 -4.96
C PHE A 19 20.93 22.02 -5.22
N SER A 20 20.61 21.70 -6.46
CA SER A 20 19.50 20.82 -6.78
C SER A 20 19.82 19.47 -6.15
N SER A 21 19.27 19.20 -4.96
CA SER A 21 19.29 17.85 -4.39
C SER A 21 18.52 16.95 -5.33
N SER A 22 19.25 16.15 -6.11
CA SER A 22 18.68 14.99 -6.79
C SER A 22 18.00 14.14 -5.72
N ALA A 23 16.68 14.04 -5.78
CA ALA A 23 15.93 13.11 -4.96
C ALA A 23 16.42 11.70 -5.29
N LEU A 24 17.28 11.15 -4.45
CA LEU A 24 17.62 9.73 -4.47
C LEU A 24 16.32 8.98 -4.20
N ALA A 25 15.72 8.42 -5.24
CA ALA A 25 14.70 7.41 -5.08
C ALA A 25 15.30 6.30 -4.21
N ALA A 26 14.80 6.15 -2.98
CA ALA A 26 15.26 5.11 -2.07
C ALA A 26 15.04 3.76 -2.77
N ALA A 27 16.14 3.07 -3.11
CA ALA A 27 16.10 1.83 -3.84
C ALA A 27 15.24 0.80 -3.08
N ASN A 28 14.32 0.15 -3.80
CA ASN A 28 13.59 -0.97 -3.26
C ASN A 28 14.52 -2.19 -3.28
N ASN A 29 14.97 -2.61 -2.10
CA ASN A 29 15.95 -3.70 -1.94
C ASN A 29 15.30 -5.10 -1.91
N ASP A 30 13.98 -5.20 -2.05
CA ASP A 30 13.25 -6.48 -2.08
C ASP A 30 13.08 -6.93 -3.54
N PRO A 31 13.85 -7.94 -4.01
CA PRO A 31 13.74 -8.43 -5.38
C PRO A 31 12.38 -9.11 -5.67
N ASP A 32 11.65 -9.52 -4.63
CA ASP A 32 10.34 -10.18 -4.75
C ASP A 32 9.17 -9.18 -4.65
N TRP A 33 9.45 -7.88 -4.61
CA TRP A 33 8.43 -6.83 -4.54
C TRP A 33 8.22 -6.10 -5.87
N PRO A 34 7.07 -6.26 -6.53
CA PRO A 34 6.88 -5.76 -7.89
C PRO A 34 6.40 -4.31 -7.97
N CYS A 35 5.99 -3.70 -6.85
CA CYS A 35 5.36 -2.38 -6.85
C CYS A 35 6.40 -1.26 -6.75
N ILE A 36 6.07 -0.11 -7.35
CA ILE A 36 6.89 1.11 -7.29
C ILE A 36 7.02 1.61 -5.84
N GLN A 37 5.95 1.48 -5.05
CA GLN A 37 5.97 1.84 -3.62
C GLN A 37 6.82 0.86 -2.83
N ARG A 38 7.56 1.36 -1.83
CA ARG A 38 8.32 0.49 -0.92
C ARG A 38 7.38 -0.44 -0.17
N LYS A 39 7.79 -1.70 -0.01
CA LYS A 39 7.10 -2.65 0.84
C LYS A 39 7.15 -2.21 2.30
N VAL A 40 5.99 -1.90 2.88
CA VAL A 40 5.82 -1.63 4.31
C VAL A 40 4.82 -2.65 4.84
N PRO A 41 5.28 -3.73 5.51
CA PRO A 41 4.43 -4.87 5.85
C PRO A 41 3.25 -4.50 6.74
N GLU A 42 3.52 -3.74 7.81
CA GLU A 42 2.55 -3.37 8.84
C GLU A 42 2.47 -1.86 8.96
N LEU A 43 1.27 -1.35 9.21
CA LEU A 43 1.05 0.05 9.58
C LEU A 43 1.34 0.27 11.06
N SER A 44 1.69 1.51 11.41
CA SER A 44 1.71 1.95 12.79
C SER A 44 0.44 2.73 13.12
N LEU A 45 -0.21 2.40 14.24
CA LEU A 45 -1.41 3.11 14.69
C LEU A 45 -1.15 4.62 14.81
N GLY A 46 0.02 5.03 15.32
CA GLY A 46 0.38 6.44 15.47
C GLY A 46 0.56 7.20 14.16
N GLN A 47 0.61 6.52 13.01
CA GLN A 47 0.60 7.17 11.69
C GLN A 47 -0.82 7.45 11.17
N ILE A 48 -1.81 6.72 11.70
CA ILE A 48 -3.19 6.74 11.24
C ILE A 48 -4.08 7.52 12.21
N TRP A 49 -3.84 7.38 13.51
CA TRP A 49 -4.67 7.91 14.58
C TRP A 49 -4.08 9.20 15.16
N ASN A 50 -4.91 10.25 15.17
CA ASN A 50 -4.57 11.57 15.71
C ASN A 50 -5.49 11.99 16.88
N GLY A 51 -6.24 11.05 17.45
CA GLY A 51 -7.08 11.29 18.61
C GLY A 51 -6.35 11.00 19.93
N PRO A 52 -7.08 10.93 21.07
CA PRO A 52 -6.49 10.61 22.37
C PRO A 52 -5.86 9.21 22.39
N ASP A 53 -4.94 8.97 23.33
CA ASP A 53 -4.38 7.63 23.54
C ASP A 53 -5.49 6.60 23.72
N LEU A 54 -5.40 5.48 22.98
CA LEU A 54 -6.40 4.43 23.06
C LEU A 54 -6.21 3.63 24.37
N PRO A 55 -7.26 3.49 25.21
CA PRO A 55 -7.19 2.64 26.38
C PRO A 55 -6.89 1.20 26.00
N GLU A 56 -6.17 0.45 26.86
CA GLU A 56 -5.82 -0.96 26.61
C GLU A 56 -7.07 -1.83 26.34
N ALA A 57 -8.18 -1.53 27.03
CA ALA A 57 -9.48 -2.20 26.82
C ALA A 57 -10.03 -2.06 25.39
N SER A 58 -9.56 -1.09 24.60
CA SER A 58 -9.95 -0.95 23.20
C SER A 58 -9.49 -2.14 22.35
N LYS A 59 -8.44 -2.87 22.76
CA LYS A 59 -7.95 -4.06 22.07
C LYS A 59 -8.93 -5.23 22.14
N ASP A 60 -9.84 -5.22 23.11
CA ASP A 60 -10.87 -6.23 23.29
C ASP A 60 -12.10 -5.99 22.40
N TRP A 61 -12.01 -5.11 21.40
CA TRP A 61 -13.09 -4.77 20.46
C TRP A 61 -13.77 -5.98 19.83
N SER A 62 -13.01 -7.06 19.59
CA SER A 62 -13.53 -8.27 18.97
C SER A 62 -14.49 -9.06 19.88
N ASN A 63 -14.47 -8.79 21.18
CA ASN A 63 -15.39 -9.37 22.17
C ASN A 63 -16.72 -8.60 22.28
N ASP A 64 -16.78 -7.37 21.78
CA ASP A 64 -18.03 -6.60 21.67
C ASP A 64 -18.64 -6.86 20.28
N GLU A 65 -19.80 -7.53 20.26
CA GLU A 65 -20.45 -7.95 19.01
C GLU A 65 -20.87 -6.76 18.12
N ASP A 66 -21.40 -5.69 18.72
CA ASP A 66 -21.84 -4.50 17.98
C ASP A 66 -20.64 -3.77 17.36
N ILE A 67 -19.53 -3.63 18.11
CA ILE A 67 -18.31 -3.05 17.55
C ILE A 67 -17.69 -3.97 16.49
N SER A 68 -17.60 -5.27 16.74
CA SER A 68 -17.03 -6.24 15.79
C SER A 68 -17.77 -6.22 14.45
N ASP A 69 -19.10 -6.14 14.47
CA ASP A 69 -19.89 -6.07 13.23
C ASP A 69 -19.78 -4.72 12.52
N ARG A 70 -19.75 -3.62 13.28
CA ARG A 70 -19.47 -2.28 12.71
C ARG A 70 -18.11 -2.22 12.04
N VAL A 71 -17.07 -2.78 12.66
CA VAL A 71 -15.73 -2.83 12.07
C VAL A 71 -15.77 -3.53 10.71
N LYS A 72 -16.44 -4.69 10.60
CA LYS A 72 -16.54 -5.43 9.34
C LYS A 72 -17.30 -4.65 8.27
N GLU A 73 -18.42 -4.03 8.62
CA GLU A 73 -19.24 -3.29 7.64
C GLU A 73 -18.55 -1.99 7.19
N LEU A 74 -18.03 -1.21 8.14
CA LEU A 74 -17.31 0.04 7.85
C LEU A 74 -16.02 -0.20 7.07
N ALA A 75 -15.30 -1.30 7.32
CA ALA A 75 -14.12 -1.66 6.55
C ALA A 75 -14.46 -2.11 5.11
N ALA A 76 -15.67 -2.62 4.88
CA ALA A 76 -16.04 -3.22 3.60
C ALA A 76 -15.95 -2.23 2.43
N ARG A 77 -15.14 -2.56 1.43
CA ARG A 77 -14.92 -1.73 0.23
C ARG A 77 -16.21 -1.43 -0.57
N ARG A 78 -17.22 -2.29 -0.44
CA ARG A 78 -18.53 -2.12 -1.10
C ARG A 78 -19.33 -0.95 -0.51
N LEU A 79 -19.07 -0.57 0.74
CA LEU A 79 -19.73 0.55 1.39
C LEU A 79 -19.01 1.85 1.00
N PRO A 80 -19.64 2.78 0.26
CA PRO A 80 -19.04 4.06 -0.10
C PRO A 80 -18.49 4.79 1.13
N LEU A 81 -17.29 5.36 1.01
CA LEU A 81 -16.65 6.05 2.15
C LEU A 81 -17.55 7.12 2.80
N PRO A 82 -18.27 7.99 2.06
CA PRO A 82 -19.17 8.96 2.68
C PRO A 82 -20.30 8.33 3.51
N GLU A 83 -20.79 7.16 3.10
CA GLU A 83 -21.82 6.42 3.84
C GLU A 83 -21.24 5.80 5.12
N ALA A 84 -20.06 5.18 5.04
CA ALA A 84 -19.35 4.68 6.22
C ALA A 84 -19.05 5.79 7.24
N GLN A 85 -18.62 6.97 6.77
CA GLN A 85 -18.39 8.13 7.64
C GLN A 85 -19.68 8.63 8.30
N LYS A 86 -20.80 8.57 7.58
CA LYS A 86 -22.12 8.91 8.13
C LYS A 86 -22.53 7.90 9.20
N GLU A 87 -22.38 6.61 8.96
CA GLU A 87 -22.70 5.55 9.94
C GLU A 87 -21.91 5.70 11.25
N ILE A 88 -20.63 6.09 11.19
CA ILE A 88 -19.83 6.38 12.40
C ILE A 88 -20.47 7.51 13.22
N LYS A 89 -20.90 8.59 12.56
CA LYS A 89 -21.51 9.75 13.23
C LYS A 89 -22.89 9.41 13.79
N GLU A 90 -23.68 8.65 13.05
CA GLU A 90 -25.00 8.18 13.50
C GLU A 90 -24.87 7.25 14.69
N PHE A 91 -23.94 6.29 14.65
CA PHE A 91 -23.62 5.43 15.79
C PHE A 91 -23.26 6.26 17.03
N ALA A 92 -22.32 7.20 16.90
CA ALA A 92 -21.92 8.08 17.98
C ALA A 92 -23.09 8.87 18.59
N ALA A 93 -24.02 9.35 17.75
CA ALA A 93 -25.20 10.08 18.21
C ALA A 93 -26.20 9.23 19.02
N THR A 94 -26.16 7.89 18.88
CA THR A 94 -26.98 6.98 19.69
C THR A 94 -26.40 6.67 21.07
N LEU A 95 -25.12 6.99 21.30
CA LEU A 95 -24.42 6.64 22.52
C LEU A 95 -24.68 7.69 23.62
N PRO A 96 -24.90 7.28 24.87
CA PRO A 96 -24.88 8.21 25.99
C PRO A 96 -23.45 8.73 26.22
N PRO A 97 -23.28 9.95 26.80
CA PRO A 97 -21.99 10.61 26.91
C PRO A 97 -20.87 9.75 27.55
N GLU A 98 -21.21 8.95 28.55
CA GLU A 98 -20.28 8.07 29.26
C GLU A 98 -19.80 6.86 28.45
N LYS A 99 -20.53 6.46 27.40
CA LYS A 99 -20.16 5.35 26.51
C LYS A 99 -19.52 5.82 25.20
N LEU A 100 -19.64 7.11 24.87
CA LEU A 100 -19.19 7.66 23.60
C LEU A 100 -17.69 7.42 23.37
N GLU A 101 -16.83 7.87 24.29
CA GLU A 101 -15.38 7.71 24.15
C GLU A 101 -14.95 6.24 24.16
N PRO A 102 -15.36 5.39 25.14
CA PRO A 102 -14.97 3.98 25.15
C PRO A 102 -15.36 3.21 23.88
N GLN A 103 -16.56 3.44 23.34
CA GLN A 103 -17.03 2.73 22.14
C GLN A 103 -16.32 3.22 20.87
N LEU A 104 -16.07 4.52 20.75
CA LEU A 104 -15.37 5.07 19.59
C LEU A 104 -13.87 4.73 19.59
N THR A 105 -13.21 4.67 20.75
CA THR A 105 -11.82 4.21 20.85
C THR A 105 -11.69 2.72 20.51
N MET A 106 -12.67 1.92 20.94
CA MET A 106 -12.76 0.50 20.59
C MET A 106 -13.01 0.31 19.09
N LEU A 107 -13.89 1.12 18.49
CA LEU A 107 -14.17 1.10 17.07
C LEU A 107 -12.92 1.40 16.22
N VAL A 108 -12.17 2.46 16.54
CA VAL A 108 -10.97 2.81 15.77
C VAL A 108 -9.84 1.80 15.95
N GLN A 109 -9.68 1.23 17.16
CA GLN A 109 -8.76 0.11 17.38
C GLN A 109 -9.12 -1.07 16.49
N GLY A 110 -10.40 -1.44 16.43
CA GLY A 110 -10.86 -2.54 15.59
C GLY A 110 -10.72 -2.27 14.09
N LEU A 111 -11.04 -1.06 13.63
CA LEU A 111 -10.79 -0.66 12.24
C LEU A 111 -9.32 -0.75 11.87
N PHE A 112 -8.43 -0.27 12.74
CA PHE A 112 -6.98 -0.38 12.54
C PHE A 112 -6.55 -1.83 12.44
N ASP A 113 -6.87 -2.66 13.44
CA ASP A 113 -6.44 -4.07 13.48
C ASP A 113 -6.95 -4.85 12.26
N HIS A 114 -8.24 -4.70 11.93
CA HIS A 114 -8.87 -5.39 10.82
C HIS A 114 -8.26 -4.99 9.46
N MET A 115 -8.19 -3.69 9.19
CA MET A 115 -7.74 -3.20 7.88
C MET A 115 -6.23 -3.30 7.70
N ASN A 116 -5.45 -3.19 8.79
CA ASN A 116 -4.02 -3.46 8.76
C ASN A 116 -3.75 -4.94 8.44
N ALA A 117 -4.48 -5.87 9.07
CA ALA A 117 -4.38 -7.30 8.75
C ALA A 117 -4.79 -7.60 7.28
N GLU A 118 -5.86 -6.99 6.78
CA GLU A 118 -6.26 -7.10 5.36
C GLU A 118 -5.13 -6.60 4.44
N ARG A 119 -4.57 -5.43 4.74
CA ARG A 119 -3.46 -4.84 3.98
C ARG A 119 -2.23 -5.75 3.97
N SER A 120 -1.81 -6.28 5.12
CA SER A 120 -0.69 -7.22 5.24
C SER A 120 -0.93 -8.51 4.45
N HIS A 121 -2.17 -9.00 4.43
CA HIS A 121 -2.55 -10.16 3.63
C HIS A 121 -2.42 -9.87 2.13
N VAL A 122 -2.91 -8.72 1.66
CA VAL A 122 -2.80 -8.28 0.27
C VAL A 122 -1.33 -8.12 -0.15
N ILE A 123 -0.51 -7.44 0.67
CA ILE A 123 0.93 -7.27 0.44
C ILE A 123 1.61 -8.63 0.30
N SER A 124 1.32 -9.55 1.20
CA SER A 124 1.88 -10.91 1.14
C SER A 124 1.43 -11.65 -0.13
N GLY A 125 0.17 -11.45 -0.57
CA GLY A 125 -0.37 -11.99 -1.81
C GLY A 125 0.34 -11.44 -3.06
N ILE A 126 0.61 -10.14 -3.09
CA ILE A 126 1.36 -9.48 -4.16
C ILE A 126 2.76 -10.09 -4.30
N ALA A 127 3.49 -10.23 -3.19
CA ALA A 127 4.84 -10.81 -3.21
C ALA A 127 4.82 -12.26 -3.74
N ARG A 128 3.90 -13.09 -3.25
CA ARG A 128 3.74 -14.47 -3.76
C ARG A 128 3.38 -14.51 -5.25
N TYR A 129 2.53 -13.58 -5.70
CA TYR A 129 2.14 -13.49 -7.10
C TYR A 129 3.32 -13.08 -7.98
N ALA A 130 4.11 -12.09 -7.56
CA ALA A 130 5.32 -11.65 -8.25
C ALA A 130 6.34 -12.78 -8.40
N HIS A 131 6.57 -13.54 -7.33
CA HIS A 131 7.45 -14.70 -7.37
C HIS A 131 7.02 -15.72 -8.44
N LYS A 132 5.71 -16.02 -8.52
CA LYS A 132 5.16 -16.89 -9.58
C LYS A 132 5.32 -16.31 -10.99
N GLN A 133 5.31 -14.98 -11.15
CA GLN A 133 5.60 -14.35 -12.45
C GLN A 133 7.06 -14.56 -12.86
N LEU A 134 8.01 -14.51 -11.90
CA LEU A 134 9.42 -14.79 -12.17
C LEU A 134 9.65 -16.25 -12.59
N GLU A 135 8.99 -17.20 -11.92
CA GLU A 135 9.00 -18.62 -12.30
C GLU A 135 8.44 -18.83 -13.71
N MET A 136 7.28 -18.21 -14.01
CA MET A 136 6.65 -18.28 -15.33
C MET A 136 7.55 -17.67 -16.42
N ALA A 137 8.17 -16.52 -16.16
CA ALA A 137 9.11 -15.90 -17.09
C ALA A 137 10.34 -16.79 -17.34
N THR A 138 10.81 -17.50 -16.32
CA THR A 138 11.92 -18.47 -16.45
C THR A 138 11.51 -19.66 -17.31
N ALA A 139 10.31 -20.21 -17.07
CA ALA A 139 9.76 -21.30 -17.88
C ALA A 139 9.55 -20.91 -19.34
N LEU A 140 9.02 -19.70 -19.60
CA LEU A 140 8.83 -19.17 -20.95
C LEU A 140 10.16 -19.01 -21.72
N ARG A 141 11.20 -18.49 -21.05
CA ARG A 141 12.54 -18.40 -21.67
C ARG A 141 13.09 -19.76 -22.04
N LYS A 142 12.91 -20.75 -21.15
CA LYS A 142 13.30 -22.13 -21.42
C LYS A 142 12.52 -22.71 -22.61
N GLU A 143 11.19 -22.59 -22.62
CA GLU A 143 10.37 -23.11 -23.72
C GLU A 143 10.71 -22.43 -25.04
N SER A 144 10.95 -21.11 -25.04
CA SER A 144 11.44 -20.38 -26.22
C SER A 144 12.74 -20.97 -26.76
N SER A 145 13.73 -21.21 -25.88
CA SER A 145 14.99 -21.83 -26.27
C SER A 145 14.81 -23.26 -26.78
N ASP A 146 13.92 -24.04 -26.18
CA ASP A 146 13.66 -25.43 -26.56
C ASP A 146 12.96 -25.49 -27.94
N VAL A 147 12.02 -24.57 -28.22
CA VAL A 147 11.36 -24.41 -29.53
C VAL A 147 12.36 -24.00 -30.60
N ASP A 148 13.25 -23.05 -30.32
CA ASP A 148 14.28 -22.62 -31.27
C ASP A 148 15.28 -23.75 -31.55
N ALA A 149 15.67 -24.51 -30.54
CA ALA A 149 16.51 -25.70 -30.71
C ALA A 149 15.81 -26.78 -31.55
N LEU A 150 14.50 -27.00 -31.36
CA LEU A 150 13.71 -27.95 -32.16
C LEU A 150 13.65 -27.54 -33.63
N ARG A 151 13.39 -26.25 -33.91
CA ARG A 151 13.35 -25.70 -35.27
C ARG A 151 14.67 -25.85 -36.02
N ASN A 152 15.80 -25.79 -35.32
CA ASN A 152 17.13 -25.88 -35.93
C ASN A 152 17.58 -27.31 -36.24
N LYS A 153 16.80 -28.34 -35.89
CA LYS A 153 17.14 -29.72 -36.24
C LYS A 153 16.89 -30.00 -37.73
N PRO A 154 17.81 -30.68 -38.44
CA PRO A 154 17.65 -30.99 -39.86
C PRO A 154 16.42 -31.84 -40.20
N ASP A 155 15.95 -32.64 -39.23
CA ASP A 155 14.84 -33.59 -39.33
C ASP A 155 13.65 -33.21 -38.43
N ALA A 156 13.51 -31.92 -38.10
CA ALA A 156 12.46 -31.43 -37.21
C ALA A 156 11.05 -31.79 -37.70
N ASP A 157 10.24 -32.40 -36.82
CA ASP A 157 8.81 -32.60 -37.06
C ASP A 157 8.09 -31.24 -37.05
N GLN A 158 7.63 -30.83 -38.23
CA GLN A 158 6.96 -29.54 -38.41
C GLN A 158 5.65 -29.43 -37.62
N ASN A 159 4.93 -30.54 -37.41
CA ASN A 159 3.71 -30.52 -36.61
C ASN A 159 4.03 -30.27 -35.13
N GLU A 160 5.10 -30.87 -34.63
CA GLU A 160 5.57 -30.61 -33.26
C GLU A 160 6.04 -29.16 -33.10
N VAL A 161 6.82 -28.65 -34.07
CA VAL A 161 7.27 -27.26 -34.08
C VAL A 161 6.09 -26.29 -34.03
N THR A 162 5.08 -26.46 -34.88
CA THR A 162 3.88 -25.59 -34.88
C THR A 162 3.15 -25.67 -33.55
N LYS A 163 2.87 -26.89 -33.05
CA LYS A 163 2.17 -27.08 -31.77
C LYS A 163 2.87 -26.38 -30.60
N ARG A 164 4.19 -26.54 -30.49
CA ARG A 164 5.00 -25.92 -29.42
C ARG A 164 5.07 -24.40 -29.59
N THR A 165 5.14 -23.91 -30.82
CA THR A 165 5.08 -22.48 -31.13
C THR A 165 3.76 -21.87 -30.66
N ASP A 166 2.64 -22.48 -31.01
CA ASP A 166 1.31 -21.98 -30.62
C ASP A 166 1.14 -21.97 -29.10
N GLN A 167 1.62 -23.01 -28.43
CA GLN A 167 1.65 -23.07 -26.97
C GLN A 167 2.47 -21.92 -26.37
N LEU A 168 3.69 -21.70 -26.87
CA LEU A 168 4.56 -20.62 -26.41
C LEU A 168 3.92 -19.23 -26.62
N THR A 169 3.29 -19.01 -27.77
CA THR A 169 2.57 -17.76 -28.07
C THR A 169 1.43 -17.53 -27.08
N TRP A 170 0.63 -18.57 -26.82
CA TRP A 170 -0.47 -18.47 -25.86
C TRP A 170 0.04 -18.20 -24.43
N GLN A 171 1.08 -18.90 -23.98
CA GLN A 171 1.66 -18.73 -22.65
C GLN A 171 2.29 -17.34 -22.48
N THR A 172 2.96 -16.83 -23.52
CA THR A 172 3.53 -15.47 -23.54
C THR A 172 2.44 -14.42 -23.36
N ARG A 173 1.33 -14.54 -24.10
CA ARG A 173 0.18 -13.63 -23.94
C ARG A 173 -0.39 -13.66 -22.52
N VAL A 174 -0.59 -14.85 -21.95
CA VAL A 174 -1.08 -15.00 -20.57
C VAL A 174 -0.12 -14.34 -19.57
N PHE A 175 1.18 -14.47 -19.76
CA PHE A 175 2.19 -13.81 -18.92
C PHE A 175 2.11 -12.28 -19.05
N GLU A 176 2.02 -11.74 -20.26
CA GLU A 176 1.91 -10.29 -20.49
C GLU A 176 0.64 -9.71 -19.84
N GLU A 177 -0.51 -10.36 -20.02
CA GLU A 177 -1.78 -9.97 -19.37
C GLU A 177 -1.66 -9.96 -17.84
N ARG A 178 -0.94 -10.94 -17.27
CA ARG A 178 -0.69 -11.06 -15.82
C ARG A 178 0.25 -9.97 -15.28
N VAL A 179 1.28 -9.62 -16.04
CA VAL A 179 2.21 -8.53 -15.70
C VAL A 179 1.47 -7.19 -15.74
N GLN A 180 0.66 -6.95 -16.76
CA GLN A 180 -0.15 -5.72 -16.86
C GLN A 180 -1.14 -5.60 -15.69
N SER A 181 -1.76 -6.70 -15.28
CA SER A 181 -2.70 -6.71 -14.16
C SER A 181 -2.04 -6.34 -12.83
N LEU A 182 -0.74 -6.64 -12.66
CA LEU A 182 0.00 -6.40 -11.42
C LEU A 182 0.04 -4.93 -11.02
N THR A 183 0.06 -4.01 -12.00
CA THR A 183 0.02 -2.56 -11.74
C THR A 183 -1.21 -2.16 -10.94
N TYR A 184 -2.39 -2.69 -11.27
CA TYR A 184 -3.62 -2.38 -10.55
C TYR A 184 -3.65 -3.00 -9.15
N VAL A 185 -3.08 -4.21 -9.00
CA VAL A 185 -3.01 -4.86 -7.68
C VAL A 185 -2.14 -4.07 -6.71
N CYS A 186 -1.08 -3.42 -7.21
CA CYS A 186 -0.20 -2.58 -6.41
C CYS A 186 -0.88 -1.35 -5.79
N GLU A 187 -2.05 -0.93 -6.28
CA GLU A 187 -2.82 0.19 -5.72
C GLU A 187 -3.68 -0.22 -4.52
N VAL A 188 -4.02 -1.51 -4.42
CA VAL A 188 -4.96 -2.02 -3.38
C VAL A 188 -4.48 -1.71 -1.95
N PRO A 189 -3.21 -1.92 -1.57
CA PRO A 189 -2.74 -1.57 -0.22
C PRO A 189 -2.92 -0.08 0.10
N THR A 190 -2.70 0.80 -0.88
CA THR A 190 -2.87 2.24 -0.71
C THR A 190 -4.34 2.62 -0.54
N LEU A 191 -5.25 1.98 -1.27
CA LEU A 191 -6.69 2.22 -1.13
C LEU A 191 -7.21 1.79 0.26
N ILE A 192 -6.73 0.66 0.80
CA ILE A 192 -7.05 0.22 2.16
C ILE A 192 -6.58 1.25 3.19
N GLU A 193 -5.32 1.70 3.06
CA GLU A 193 -4.72 2.69 3.96
C GLU A 193 -5.46 4.04 3.92
N GLN A 194 -5.79 4.54 2.71
CA GLN A 194 -6.56 5.77 2.54
C GLN A 194 -7.94 5.68 3.18
N ARG A 195 -8.66 4.57 2.99
CA ARG A 195 -9.96 4.35 3.62
C ARG A 195 -9.81 4.34 5.14
N LEU A 196 -8.87 3.57 5.68
CA LEU A 196 -8.60 3.49 7.11
C LEU A 196 -8.33 4.87 7.71
N TYR A 197 -7.47 5.67 7.07
CA TYR A 197 -7.18 7.04 7.51
C TYR A 197 -8.44 7.92 7.57
N GLN A 198 -9.29 7.87 6.55
CA GLN A 198 -10.52 8.68 6.53
C GLN A 198 -11.54 8.24 7.58
N LEU A 199 -11.64 6.93 7.85
CA LEU A 199 -12.50 6.41 8.92
C LEU A 199 -11.96 6.81 10.30
N ALA A 200 -10.66 6.60 10.55
CA ALA A 200 -10.00 6.99 11.80
C ALA A 200 -10.12 8.50 12.06
N LYS A 201 -9.91 9.32 11.04
CA LYS A 201 -10.13 10.78 11.11
C LYS A 201 -11.58 11.10 11.51
N THR A 202 -12.56 10.42 10.91
CA THR A 202 -13.98 10.64 11.22
C THR A 202 -14.29 10.30 12.66
N VAL A 203 -13.75 9.20 13.19
CA VAL A 203 -13.88 8.84 14.60
C VAL A 203 -13.28 9.93 15.50
N ALA A 204 -12.06 10.40 15.19
CA ALA A 204 -11.39 11.45 15.96
C ALA A 204 -12.19 12.77 15.97
N GLU A 205 -12.78 13.16 14.84
CA GLU A 205 -13.64 14.35 14.74
C GLU A 205 -14.96 14.22 15.49
N THR A 206 -15.40 12.99 15.75
CA THR A 206 -16.66 12.68 16.44
C THR A 206 -16.48 12.60 17.97
N LEU A 207 -15.26 12.38 18.44
CA LEU A 207 -14.94 12.42 19.86
C LEU A 207 -15.14 13.84 20.44
N PRO A 208 -15.50 13.96 21.74
CA PRO A 208 -15.57 15.24 22.41
C PRO A 208 -14.24 15.97 22.33
N LYS A 209 -14.28 17.28 22.03
CA LYS A 209 -13.08 18.12 22.16
C LYS A 209 -12.74 18.26 23.65
N LYS A 210 -11.50 17.90 24.00
CA LYS A 210 -10.92 18.19 25.33
C LYS A 210 -10.61 19.68 25.46
#